data_AF-A0A3C1Z040-F1
#
_entry.id   AF-A0A3C1Z040-F1
#
_cell.length_a   1.000
_cell.length_b   1.000
_cell.length_c   1.000
_cell.angle_alpha   90.00
_cell.angle_beta   90.00
_cell.angle_gamma   90.00
#
_symmetry.space_group_name_H-M   'P 1'
#
loop_
_entity.id
_entity.type
_entity.pdbx_description
1 polymer ?
#
loop_
_entity_poly.entity_id
_entity_poly.type
_entity_poly.pdbx_seq_one_letter_code
_entity_poly.pdbx_strand_id
1 'polypeptide(L)' 'MQTFPPRLHVLLAREAPVGLVIRRGPSRQVCTMRWDRRTDTVTLGQWFNGRIYERRCDLSPDGTHFLYFAMD' A
#
# COMPACT_ATOMS: atom_id res chain seq x y z
N MET A 1 19.70 -18.00 -5.77
CA MET A 1 18.88 -16.88 -6.29
C MET A 1 19.05 -15.70 -5.36
N GLN A 2 19.44 -14.54 -5.88
CA GLN A 2 19.50 -13.32 -5.08
C GLN A 2 18.07 -12.86 -4.78
N THR A 3 17.68 -12.84 -3.51
CA THR A 3 16.36 -12.35 -3.08
C THR A 3 16.46 -10.85 -2.81
N PHE A 4 15.65 -10.06 -3.51
CA PHE A 4 15.55 -8.64 -3.22
C PHE A 4 14.38 -8.42 -2.26
N PRO A 5 14.58 -7.71 -1.14
CA PRO A 5 13.49 -7.41 -0.24
C PRO A 5 12.44 -6.55 -0.96
N PRO A 6 11.14 -6.75 -0.66
CA PRO A 6 10.09 -5.93 -1.23
C PRO A 6 10.29 -4.45 -0.84
N ARG A 7 9.95 -3.54 -1.75
CA ARG A 7 9.89 -2.11 -1.47
C ARG A 7 8.56 -1.81 -0.80
N LEU A 8 8.59 -0.97 0.24
CA LEU A 8 7.41 -0.49 0.92
C LEU A 8 7.22 1.00 0.61
N HIS A 9 5.96 1.38 0.39
CA HIS A 9 5.52 2.76 0.40
C HIS A 9 4.31 2.86 1.33
N VAL A 10 4.18 3.94 2.08
CA VAL A 10 3.09 4.10 3.05
C VAL A 10 2.40 5.42 2.78
N LEU A 11 1.08 5.37 2.61
CA LEU A 11 0.21 6.55 2.58
C LEU A 11 -0.51 6.63 3.93
N LEU A 12 -0.54 7.83 4.51
CA LEU A 12 -1.22 8.07 5.79
C LEU A 12 -2.49 8.88 5.55
N ALA A 13 -3.59 8.42 6.11
CA ALA A 13 -4.83 9.16 6.13
C ALA A 13 -4.64 10.41 6.99
N ARG A 14 -5.07 11.57 6.48
CA ARG A 14 -4.86 12.87 7.14
C ARG A 14 -5.70 13.06 8.40
N GLU A 15 -6.91 12.50 8.40
CA GLU A 15 -7.95 12.70 9.43
C GLU A 15 -8.27 11.41 10.20
N ALA A 16 -7.59 10.30 9.89
CA ALA A 16 -7.79 9.01 10.55
C ALA A 16 -6.45 8.33 10.90
N PRO A 17 -6.42 7.47 11.92
CA PRO A 17 -5.24 6.69 12.28
C PRO A 17 -5.06 5.47 11.36
N VAL A 18 -5.31 5.65 10.06
CA VAL A 18 -5.20 4.60 9.05
C VAL A 18 -3.96 4.90 8.21
N GLY A 19 -3.10 3.90 8.05
CA GLY A 19 -2.08 3.86 7.02
C GLY A 19 -2.41 2.80 5.98
N LEU A 20 -2.01 3.03 4.74
CA LEU A 20 -2.00 2.02 3.69
C LEU A 20 -0.56 1.71 3.31
N VAL A 21 -0.15 0.47 3.57
CA VAL A 21 1.16 -0.04 3.14
C VAL A 21 1.01 -0.66 1.76
N ILE A 22 1.84 -0.22 0.83
CA ILE A 22 2.00 -0.78 -0.52
C ILE A 22 3.31 -1.56 -0.54
N ARG A 23 3.22 -2.89 -0.49
CA ARG A 23 4.36 -3.82 -0.61
C ARG A 23 4.53 -4.22 -2.06
N ARG A 24 5.61 -3.81 -2.72
CA ARG A 24 5.97 -4.22 -4.09
C ARG A 24 7.19 -5.14 -4.09
N GLY A 25 7.06 -6.33 -4.63
CA GLY A 25 8.17 -7.26 -4.78
C GLY A 25 7.72 -8.71 -5.01
N PRO A 26 8.22 -9.40 -6.07
CA PRO A 26 8.98 -8.89 -7.23
C PRO A 26 8.25 -7.78 -8.01
N SER A 27 8.84 -7.21 -9.06
CA SER A 27 8.40 -5.93 -9.67
C SER A 27 6.91 -5.82 -10.03
N ARG A 28 6.24 -6.95 -10.36
CA ARG A 28 4.81 -7.06 -10.70
C ARG A 28 3.91 -7.65 -9.59
N GLN A 29 4.42 -7.86 -8.38
CA GLN A 29 3.62 -8.37 -7.27
C GLN A 29 3.45 -7.28 -6.24
N VAL A 30 2.23 -6.75 -6.14
CA VAL A 30 1.87 -5.73 -5.17
C VAL A 30 0.86 -6.30 -4.18
N CYS A 31 1.06 -6.03 -2.90
CA CYS A 31 0.09 -6.28 -1.85
C CYS A 31 -0.18 -4.95 -1.14
N THR A 32 -1.46 -4.63 -0.97
CA THR A 32 -1.90 -3.56 -0.07
C THR A 32 -2.15 -4.14 1.30
N MET A 33 -1.88 -3.37 2.35
CA MET A 33 -2.15 -3.76 3.74
C MET A 33 -2.66 -2.54 4.50
N ARG A 34 -3.71 -2.71 5.29
CA ARG A 34 -4.21 -1.67 6.19
C ARG A 34 -3.36 -1.68 7.45
N TRP A 35 -2.92 -0.52 7.89
CA TRP A 35 -2.25 -0.32 9.17
C TRP A 35 -3.14 0.52 10.07
N ASP A 36 -3.66 -0.09 11.14
CA ASP A 36 -4.29 0.65 12.24
C ASP A 36 -3.18 1.19 13.15
N ARG A 37 -3.03 2.52 13.15
CA ARG A 37 -1.98 3.21 13.91
C ARG A 37 -2.31 3.36 15.39
N ARG A 38 -3.54 3.06 15.84
CA ARG A 38 -3.89 3.06 17.27
C ARG A 38 -3.39 1.81 17.96
N THR A 39 -3.51 0.66 17.30
CA THR A 39 -3.18 -0.67 17.86
C THR A 39 -1.91 -1.26 17.26
N ASP A 40 -1.25 -0.52 16.36
CA ASP A 40 -0.11 -0.96 15.56
C ASP A 40 -0.37 -2.31 14.85
N THR A 41 -1.61 -2.50 14.38
CA THR A 41 -2.03 -3.75 13.76
C THR A 41 -2.02 -3.60 12.25
N VAL A 42 -1.38 -4.56 11.57
CA VAL A 42 -1.38 -4.64 10.11
C VAL A 42 -2.31 -5.76 9.65
N THR A 43 -3.29 -5.42 8.83
CA THR A 43 -4.23 -6.36 8.24
C THR A 43 -3.96 -6.49 6.75
N LEU A 44 -3.95 -7.73 6.27
CA LEU A 44 -3.82 -8.03 4.85
C LEU A 44 -4.95 -7.36 4.05
N GLY A 45 -4.58 -6.62 3.01
CA GLY A 45 -5.51 -6.08 2.03
C GLY A 45 -5.51 -6.91 0.76
N GLN A 46 -5.59 -6.23 -0.38
CA GLN A 46 -5.71 -6.87 -1.68
C GLN A 46 -4.35 -7.09 -2.35
N TRP A 47 -4.22 -8.25 -3.01
CA TRP A 47 -3.14 -8.55 -3.93
C TRP A 47 -3.44 -8.06 -5.34
N PHE A 48 -2.39 -7.62 -6.05
CA PHE A 48 -2.46 -7.15 -7.42
C PHE A 48 -1.27 -7.68 -8.22
N ASN A 49 -1.55 -8.33 -9.35
CA ASN A 49 -0.54 -8.74 -10.32
C ASN A 49 -0.37 -7.65 -11.38
N GLY A 50 0.63 -6.79 -11.18
CA GLY A 50 0.91 -5.62 -11.99
C GLY A 50 1.78 -4.64 -11.22
N ARG A 51 1.90 -3.42 -11.76
CA ARG A 51 2.63 -2.33 -11.10
C ARG A 51 1.66 -1.24 -10.64
N ILE A 52 1.70 -0.95 -9.35
CA ILE A 52 1.16 0.29 -8.81
C ILE A 52 2.31 1.29 -8.77
N TYR A 53 2.10 2.49 -9.30
CA TYR A 53 3.06 3.61 -9.19
C TYR A 53 2.69 4.41 -7.94
N GLU A 54 3.20 3.94 -6.81
CA GLU A 54 2.96 4.39 -5.45
C GLU A 54 3.00 5.92 -5.26
N ARG A 55 3.89 6.64 -5.94
CA ARG A 55 3.99 8.12 -5.88
C ARG A 55 2.90 8.87 -6.66
N ARG A 56 2.03 8.15 -7.37
CA ARG A 56 0.88 8.67 -8.13
C ARG A 56 -0.44 8.16 -7.55
N CYS A 57 -0.40 7.70 -6.30
CA CYS A 57 -1.55 7.19 -5.57
C CYS A 57 -1.82 8.13 -4.39
N ASP A 58 -3.04 8.08 -3.85
CA ASP A 58 -3.38 8.80 -2.63
C ASP A 58 -4.44 8.03 -1.83
N LEU A 59 -4.56 8.37 -0.56
CA LEU A 59 -5.53 7.81 0.38
C LEU A 59 -6.49 8.92 0.81
N SER A 60 -7.79 8.64 0.83
CA SER A 60 -8.79 9.60 1.28
C SER A 60 -8.48 10.08 2.71
N PRO A 61 -8.84 11.32 3.10
CA PRO A 61 -8.51 11.87 4.41
C PRO A 61 -8.94 10.98 5.59
N ASP A 62 -10.10 10.34 5.47
CA ASP A 62 -10.68 9.41 6.44
C ASP A 62 -10.12 7.97 6.36
N GLY A 63 -9.28 7.67 5.36
CA GLY A 63 -8.63 6.37 5.17
C GLY A 63 -9.54 5.27 4.64
N THR A 64 -10.69 5.60 4.07
CA THR A 64 -11.68 4.63 3.57
C THR A 64 -11.47 4.26 2.09
N HIS A 65 -10.96 5.17 1.27
CA HIS A 65 -10.80 4.98 -0.17
C HIS A 65 -9.33 5.15 -0.59
N PHE A 66 -8.85 4.24 -1.44
CA PHE A 66 -7.52 4.28 -2.02
C PHE A 66 -7.62 4.53 -3.53
N LEU A 67 -7.05 5.64 -3.99
CA LEU A 67 -6.88 5.94 -5.41
C LEU A 67 -5.50 5.42 -5.85
N TYR A 68 -5.46 4.56 -6.87
CA TYR A 68 -4.20 4.03 -7.38
C TYR A 68 -4.03 4.25 -8.87
N PHE A 69 -2.77 4.40 -9.27
CA PHE A 69 -2.36 4.44 -10.67
C PHE A 69 -1.64 3.15 -11.03
N ALA A 70 -2.21 2.40 -11.96
CA ALA A 70 -1.61 1.23 -12.59
C ALA A 70 -1.54 1.46 -14.10
N MET A 71 -0.42 1.09 -14.69
CA MET A 71 -0.13 1.20 -16.12
C MET A 71 0.69 -0.02 -16.51
N ASP A 72 0.44 -0.54 -17.72
CA ASP A 72 1.19 -1.64 -18.31
C ASP A 72 2.60 -1.23 -18.75
#